data_AF-A0A9E5C448-F1
#
_entry.id   AF-A0A9E5C448-F1
#
_cell.length_a   1.000
_cell.length_b   1.000
_cell.length_c   1.000
_cell.angle_alpha   90.00
_cell.angle_beta   90.00
_cell.angle_gamma   90.00
#
_symmetry.space_group_name_H-M   'P 1'
#
loop_
_entity.id
_entity.type
_entity.pdbx_description
1 polymer ?
#
loop_
_entity_poly.entity_id
_entity_poly.type
_entity_poly.pdbx_seq_one_letter_code
_entity_poly.pdbx_strand_id
1 'polypeptide(L)'
;MDHLPLNTLDDEFATNLACAVCGEITLAVVHVEDLPDYVKCTNCESAFILSQGAHWAMFGSISSDYPRTEKTVLKRWTTLEAVQAMANSERAAEVDALPSEGADLSSDSTPPFGIGGDSPELFDSEQAPTAPFGLGELDDFVADSANGSLDPAPMTFEPLEEIADVSEPEPGQRYVVTLAQKTAVLPSERCAHCLRRPAPRKLLVHHGPDPNHGYRVPLCQSCHKRASARSEEQVTAKLIAHLSAVLIAGLLVVGALAAGWVDITDIGARDLLLIATLGLAGYGLPAVLLLGRSSRLPPSEDTRFVRSTLRIWENEALAFGWRNRGYAELFLTANRDLMLGKLMPITEDDPQGS
;
A
#
# COMPACT_ATOMS: atom_id res chain seq x y z
N MET A 1 -12.29 -6.53 3.01
CA MET A 1 -13.31 -6.11 3.97
C MET A 1 -13.19 -4.61 4.04
N ASP A 2 -14.21 -3.92 3.55
CA ASP A 2 -14.24 -2.46 3.59
C ASP A 2 -14.70 -2.07 4.99
N HIS A 3 -13.77 -1.61 5.82
CA HIS A 3 -14.08 -1.12 7.16
C HIS A 3 -14.68 0.28 7.01
N LEU A 4 -16.01 0.36 7.02
CA LEU A 4 -16.73 1.63 7.03
C LEU A 4 -16.68 2.24 8.44
N PRO A 5 -16.37 3.54 8.57
CA PRO A 5 -16.37 4.21 9.86
C PRO A 5 -17.78 4.25 10.45
N LEU A 6 -17.87 4.17 11.78
CA LEU A 6 -19.10 4.38 12.52
C LEU A 6 -19.35 5.89 12.64
N ASN A 7 -20.48 6.37 12.13
CA ASN A 7 -20.74 7.82 12.05
C ASN A 7 -21.09 8.43 13.42
N THR A 8 -21.83 7.70 14.25
CA THR A 8 -22.32 8.19 15.55
C THR A 8 -21.95 7.23 16.66
N LEU A 9 -21.38 7.74 17.74
CA LEU A 9 -21.11 7.01 18.98
C LEU A 9 -21.98 7.56 20.13
N ASP A 10 -22.28 6.70 21.11
CA ASP A 10 -22.89 7.14 22.37
C ASP A 10 -21.78 7.59 23.34
N ASP A 11 -21.98 8.69 24.06
CA ASP A 11 -21.07 9.14 25.13
C ASP A 11 -20.81 8.03 26.17
N GLU A 12 -21.81 7.17 26.41
CA GLU A 12 -21.69 6.04 27.33
C GLU A 12 -20.65 5.00 26.90
N PHE A 13 -20.27 4.96 25.62
CA PHE A 13 -19.27 4.03 25.09
C PHE A 13 -17.91 4.19 25.80
N ALA A 14 -17.53 5.42 26.14
CA ALA A 14 -16.22 5.72 26.70
C ALA A 14 -16.14 5.55 28.23
N THR A 15 -17.28 5.52 28.93
CA THR A 15 -17.37 5.62 30.40
C THR A 15 -16.64 4.51 31.16
N ASN A 16 -16.50 3.32 30.58
CA ASN A 16 -15.85 2.16 31.22
C ASN A 16 -14.72 1.54 30.40
N LEU A 17 -14.29 2.22 29.33
CA LEU A 17 -13.27 1.70 28.43
C LEU A 17 -11.91 2.31 28.77
N ALA A 18 -10.95 1.45 29.06
CA ALA A 18 -9.56 1.85 29.21
C ALA A 18 -8.95 2.22 27.84
N CYS A 19 -8.13 3.26 27.81
CA CYS A 19 -7.39 3.61 26.62
C CYS A 19 -6.46 2.45 26.22
N ALA A 20 -6.58 1.95 25.00
CA ALA A 20 -5.70 0.89 24.49
C ALA A 20 -4.22 1.31 24.48
N VAL A 21 -3.95 2.62 24.36
CA VAL A 21 -2.58 3.15 24.32
C VAL A 21 -1.97 3.30 25.71
N CYS A 22 -2.59 4.00 26.67
CA CYS A 22 -1.98 4.23 27.99
C CYS A 22 -2.55 3.38 29.14
N GLY A 23 -3.70 2.74 28.96
CA GLY A 23 -4.38 1.93 29.97
C GLY A 23 -5.32 2.71 30.90
N GLU A 24 -5.35 4.04 30.83
CA GLU A 24 -6.20 4.87 31.70
C GLU A 24 -7.66 4.92 31.23
N ILE A 25 -8.60 4.97 32.18
CA ILE A 25 -10.05 5.09 31.92
C ILE A 25 -10.41 6.57 31.77
N THR A 26 -9.87 7.19 30.73
CA THR A 26 -9.95 8.64 30.47
C THR A 26 -10.37 8.93 29.02
N LEU A 27 -11.15 8.05 28.42
CA LEU A 27 -11.67 8.21 27.07
C LEU A 27 -12.87 9.18 27.07
N ALA A 28 -12.97 9.99 26.03
CA ALA A 28 -14.11 10.85 25.75
C ALA A 28 -14.50 10.70 24.26
N VAL A 29 -15.80 10.63 24.00
CA VAL A 29 -16.33 10.71 22.63
C VAL A 29 -16.34 12.18 22.22
N VAL A 30 -15.91 12.45 20.98
CA VAL A 30 -15.91 13.78 20.40
C VAL A 30 -16.79 13.76 19.16
N HIS A 31 -17.86 14.55 19.22
CA HIS A 31 -18.80 14.74 18.13
C HIS A 31 -18.33 15.87 17.22
N VAL A 32 -18.28 15.61 15.92
CA VAL A 32 -17.91 16.60 14.91
C VAL A 32 -18.99 16.66 13.84
N GLU A 33 -19.42 17.87 13.50
CA GLU A 33 -20.41 18.08 12.45
C GLU A 33 -19.87 17.59 11.09
N ASP A 34 -20.68 16.85 10.34
CA ASP A 34 -20.37 16.26 9.03
C ASP A 34 -19.17 15.30 8.96
N LEU A 35 -18.65 14.84 10.11
CA LEU A 35 -17.56 13.87 10.18
C LEU A 35 -17.91 12.72 11.15
N PRO A 36 -17.30 11.53 11.00
CA PRO A 36 -17.48 10.46 11.96
C PRO A 36 -17.01 10.85 13.35
N ASP A 37 -17.81 10.49 14.36
CA ASP A 37 -17.41 10.60 15.76
C ASP A 37 -16.11 9.84 16.03
N TYR A 38 -15.28 10.40 16.90
CA TYR A 38 -14.03 9.78 17.31
C TYR A 38 -13.87 9.76 18.83
N VAL A 39 -13.07 8.83 19.31
CA VAL A 39 -12.75 8.69 20.73
C VAL A 39 -11.36 9.26 20.96
N LYS A 40 -11.22 10.14 21.96
CA LYS A 40 -9.95 10.73 22.38
C LYS A 40 -9.64 10.35 23.83
N CYS A 41 -8.41 9.95 24.10
CA CYS A 41 -7.90 9.82 25.47
C CYS A 41 -7.42 11.19 25.98
N THR A 42 -7.90 11.62 27.15
CA THR A 42 -7.48 12.90 27.74
C THR A 42 -6.11 12.82 28.42
N ASN A 43 -5.64 11.62 28.78
CA ASN A 43 -4.32 11.44 29.40
C ASN A 43 -3.16 11.44 28.38
N CYS A 44 -3.24 10.61 27.32
CA CYS A 44 -2.14 10.46 26.35
C CYS A 44 -2.44 11.08 24.97
N GLU A 45 -3.55 11.80 24.84
CA GLU A 45 -3.97 12.48 23.59
C GLU A 45 -4.14 11.60 22.34
N SER A 46 -4.12 10.27 22.51
CA SER A 46 -4.43 9.34 21.42
C SER A 46 -5.89 9.48 20.99
N ALA A 47 -6.14 9.41 19.68
CA ALA A 47 -7.46 9.54 19.09
C ALA A 47 -7.70 8.49 18.01
N PHE A 48 -8.89 7.91 17.99
CA PHE A 48 -9.26 6.86 17.04
C PHE A 48 -10.74 6.89 16.67
N ILE A 49 -11.03 6.43 15.45
CA ILE A 49 -12.39 6.14 14.97
C ILE A 49 -12.64 4.64 15.00
N LEU A 50 -13.90 4.23 15.12
CA LEU A 50 -14.30 2.81 15.09
C LEU A 50 -14.94 2.42 13.76
N SER A 51 -14.84 1.15 13.40
CA SER A 51 -15.58 0.58 12.27
C SER A 51 -17.01 0.23 12.69
N GLN A 52 -17.89 0.04 11.71
CA GLN A 52 -19.15 -0.67 11.93
C GLN A 52 -18.87 -2.03 12.59
N GLY A 53 -19.60 -2.32 13.67
CA GLY A 53 -19.38 -3.48 14.54
C GLY A 53 -18.46 -3.23 15.74
N ALA A 54 -17.78 -2.09 15.84
CA ALA A 54 -16.94 -1.70 17.00
C ALA A 54 -15.76 -2.65 17.34
N HIS A 55 -15.35 -3.52 16.41
CA HIS A 55 -14.22 -4.45 16.62
C HIS A 55 -12.89 -3.89 16.09
N TRP A 56 -12.94 -2.98 15.12
CA TRP A 56 -11.78 -2.37 14.50
C TRP A 56 -11.74 -0.89 14.80
N ALA A 57 -10.55 -0.39 15.04
CA ALA A 57 -10.24 1.01 15.26
C ALA A 57 -9.18 1.48 14.25
N MET A 58 -9.27 2.74 13.84
CA MET A 58 -8.20 3.42 13.11
C MET A 58 -7.73 4.61 13.93
N PHE A 59 -6.46 4.58 14.32
CA PHE A 59 -5.86 5.66 15.10
C PHE A 59 -5.41 6.82 14.20
N GLY A 60 -5.91 8.02 14.51
CA GLY A 60 -5.51 9.27 13.91
C GLY A 60 -4.32 9.94 14.63
N SER A 61 -4.19 9.71 15.94
CA SER A 61 -3.06 10.15 16.77
C SER A 61 -2.72 9.11 17.84
N ILE A 62 -1.44 8.99 18.16
CA ILE A 62 -0.87 8.17 19.24
C ILE A 62 0.22 9.00 19.92
N SER A 63 0.35 8.95 21.25
CA SER A 63 1.40 9.70 21.98
C SER A 63 2.79 9.29 21.48
N SER A 64 3.70 10.27 21.43
CA SER A 64 5.12 10.06 21.14
C SER A 64 5.84 9.16 22.15
N ASP A 65 5.24 8.93 23.32
CA ASP A 65 5.75 7.99 24.34
C ASP A 65 5.66 6.52 23.88
N TYR A 66 4.88 6.25 22.82
CA TYR A 66 4.67 4.91 22.25
C TYR A 66 5.13 4.81 20.78
N PRO A 67 6.42 5.06 20.47
CA PRO A 67 6.90 5.20 19.10
C PRO A 67 6.80 3.93 18.25
N ARG A 68 6.81 2.72 18.83
CA ARG A 68 6.65 1.49 18.04
C ARG A 68 5.19 1.26 17.68
N THR A 69 4.29 1.49 18.62
CA THR A 69 2.83 1.40 18.44
C THR A 69 2.39 2.43 17.42
N GLU A 70 2.86 3.68 17.51
CA GLU A 70 2.59 4.74 16.55
C GLU A 70 2.95 4.30 15.12
N LYS A 71 4.21 3.89 14.88
CA LYS A 71 4.69 3.48 13.55
C LYS A 71 3.90 2.33 12.94
N THR A 72 3.34 1.46 13.78
CA THR A 72 2.68 0.23 13.32
C THR A 72 1.20 0.45 13.03
N VAL A 73 0.53 1.24 13.87
CA VAL A 73 -0.94 1.34 13.93
C VAL A 73 -1.50 2.59 13.24
N LEU A 74 -0.73 3.68 13.19
CA LEU A 74 -1.23 4.96 12.71
C LEU A 74 -1.81 4.85 11.29
N LYS A 75 -3.05 5.34 11.10
CA LYS A 75 -3.80 5.33 9.83
C LYS A 75 -4.04 3.92 9.25
N ARG A 76 -4.11 2.89 10.09
CA ARG A 76 -4.47 1.52 9.70
C ARG A 76 -5.61 1.00 10.56
N TRP A 77 -6.48 0.18 9.96
CA TRP A 77 -7.49 -0.55 10.71
C TRP A 77 -6.84 -1.70 11.50
N THR A 78 -7.06 -1.71 12.81
CA THR A 78 -6.55 -2.74 13.73
C THR A 78 -7.56 -2.98 14.85
N THR A 79 -7.46 -4.10 15.56
CA THR A 79 -8.27 -4.32 16.78
C THR A 79 -7.68 -3.56 17.97
N LEU A 80 -8.53 -3.11 18.89
CA LEU A 80 -8.09 -2.42 20.12
C LEU A 80 -7.18 -3.31 20.98
N GLU A 81 -7.46 -4.61 21.01
CA GLU A 81 -6.66 -5.63 21.72
C GLU A 81 -5.22 -5.71 21.19
N ALA A 82 -5.04 -5.67 19.86
CA ALA A 82 -3.71 -5.69 19.25
C ALA A 82 -2.91 -4.43 19.60
N VAL A 83 -3.56 -3.26 19.61
CA VAL A 83 -2.93 -2.00 20.04
C VAL A 83 -2.53 -2.06 21.50
N GLN A 84 -3.41 -2.57 22.36
CA GLN A 84 -3.15 -2.73 23.78
C GLN A 84 -1.97 -3.67 24.03
N ALA A 85 -1.88 -4.79 23.30
CA ALA A 85 -0.75 -5.72 23.40
C ALA A 85 0.59 -5.05 23.01
N MET A 86 0.60 -4.26 21.94
CA MET A 86 1.80 -3.52 21.52
C MET A 86 2.19 -2.45 22.55
N ALA A 87 1.25 -1.62 23.00
CA ALA A 87 1.53 -0.56 23.96
C ALA A 87 1.95 -1.12 25.34
N ASN A 88 1.38 -2.25 25.77
CA ASN A 88 1.84 -2.98 26.97
C ASN A 88 3.32 -3.40 26.85
N SER A 89 3.74 -3.88 25.68
CA SER A 89 5.14 -4.29 25.46
C SER A 89 6.12 -3.11 25.54
N GLU A 90 5.69 -1.92 25.11
CA GLU A 90 6.50 -0.70 25.23
C GLU A 90 6.59 -0.20 26.67
N ARG A 91 5.47 -0.20 27.41
CA ARG A 91 5.47 0.14 28.85
C ARG A 91 6.40 -0.75 29.65
N ALA A 92 6.36 -2.06 29.39
CA ALA A 92 7.22 -3.01 30.09
C ALA A 92 8.71 -2.72 29.82
N ALA A 93 9.05 -2.35 28.58
CA ALA A 93 10.43 -2.04 28.21
C ALA A 93 10.97 -0.75 28.86
N GLU A 94 10.11 0.22 29.18
CA GLU A 94 10.51 1.47 29.85
C GLU A 94 10.88 1.24 31.32
N VAL A 95 10.16 0.36 32.02
CA VAL A 95 10.43 0.01 33.42
C VAL A 95 11.79 -0.66 33.59
N ASP A 96 12.21 -1.48 32.62
CA ASP A 96 13.50 -2.17 32.64
C ASP A 96 14.69 -1.27 32.22
N ALA A 97 14.42 -0.11 31.62
CA ALA A 97 15.44 0.82 31.12
C ALA A 97 15.91 1.86 32.17
N LEU A 98 15.29 1.90 33.35
CA LEU A 98 15.75 2.74 34.46
C LEU A 98 16.95 2.08 35.16
N PRO A 99 18.16 2.67 35.09
CA PRO A 99 19.30 2.15 35.83
C PRO A 99 19.02 2.28 37.32
N SER A 100 19.26 1.21 38.07
CA SER A 100 19.31 1.22 39.53
C SER A 100 20.45 2.13 40.00
N GLU A 101 20.22 3.43 40.06
CA GLU A 101 21.15 4.43 40.61
C GLU A 101 21.19 4.32 42.14
N GLY A 102 22.13 3.52 42.63
CA GLY A 102 22.74 3.71 43.94
C GLY A 102 23.99 4.58 43.79
N ALA A 103 23.94 5.77 44.37
CA ALA A 103 25.04 6.61 44.89
C ALA A 103 26.32 6.73 44.04
N ASP A 104 26.61 7.94 43.53
CA ASP A 104 27.56 8.81 44.23
C ASP A 104 27.64 10.23 43.67
N LEU A 105 28.03 11.13 44.57
CA LEU A 105 28.15 12.58 44.45
C LEU A 105 29.18 13.03 43.40
N SER A 106 28.89 14.14 42.70
CA SER A 106 29.67 15.40 42.72
C SER A 106 29.73 16.14 41.37
N SER A 107 29.59 17.47 41.49
CA SER A 107 30.31 18.51 40.72
C SER A 107 29.72 19.05 39.40
N ASP A 108 29.13 20.25 39.53
CA ASP A 108 29.41 21.47 38.73
C ASP A 108 29.77 21.33 37.24
N SER A 109 28.93 21.93 36.38
CA SER A 109 29.28 23.15 35.63
C SER A 109 28.25 23.42 34.53
N THR A 110 27.43 24.44 34.74
CA THR A 110 26.66 25.11 33.69
C THR A 110 27.52 26.19 33.05
N PRO A 111 27.48 26.38 31.72
CA PRO A 111 27.65 27.71 31.17
C PRO A 111 26.42 28.18 30.38
N PRO A 112 26.28 29.51 30.21
CA PRO A 112 25.01 30.16 29.87
C PRO A 112 25.04 30.70 28.44
N PHE A 113 24.04 30.36 27.62
CA PHE A 113 23.69 31.18 26.45
C PHE A 113 22.19 31.15 26.24
N GLY A 114 21.54 32.27 26.53
CA GLY A 114 20.29 32.65 25.90
C GLY A 114 20.58 33.49 24.67
N ILE A 115 19.70 33.43 23.68
CA ILE A 115 19.33 34.51 22.75
C ILE A 115 17.91 34.15 22.26
N GLY A 116 16.98 35.08 22.46
CA GLY A 116 15.55 34.92 22.21
C GLY A 116 15.11 35.19 20.77
N GLY A 117 13.82 35.41 20.63
CA GLY A 117 13.20 35.89 19.39
C GLY A 117 11.70 35.65 19.36
N ASP A 118 10.95 36.70 19.71
CA ASP A 118 9.50 36.84 19.56
C ASP A 118 9.04 36.83 18.08
N SER A 119 7.84 36.25 17.84
CA SER A 119 6.69 36.59 16.94
C SER A 119 6.87 37.36 15.61
N PRO A 120 5.89 37.48 14.67
CA PRO A 120 4.46 37.07 14.66
C PRO A 120 3.91 36.46 13.33
N GLU A 121 2.62 36.07 13.41
CA GLU A 121 1.47 36.13 12.47
C GLU A 121 1.57 36.32 10.93
N LEU A 122 0.50 35.82 10.28
CA LEU A 122 -0.20 36.31 9.08
C LEU A 122 0.45 36.09 7.72
N PHE A 123 -0.09 35.14 6.95
CA PHE A 123 -0.39 35.39 5.53
C PHE A 123 -1.72 34.78 5.10
N ASP A 124 -2.48 35.66 4.48
CA ASP A 124 -3.84 35.55 3.98
C ASP A 124 -3.94 34.66 2.74
N SER A 125 -5.15 34.18 2.52
CA SER A 125 -5.56 33.44 1.33
C SER A 125 -5.71 34.41 0.16
N GLU A 126 -4.95 34.21 -0.93
CA GLU A 126 -5.30 34.77 -2.23
C GLU A 126 -5.36 33.70 -3.32
N GLN A 127 -6.47 33.78 -4.03
CA GLN A 127 -7.05 32.81 -4.93
C GLN A 127 -6.48 32.97 -6.34
N ALA A 128 -6.25 31.84 -7.01
CA ALA A 128 -5.62 31.77 -8.32
C ALA A 128 -6.48 32.36 -9.46
N PRO A 129 -5.85 32.90 -10.53
CA PRO A 129 -6.42 32.91 -11.86
C PRO A 129 -6.03 31.63 -12.62
N THR A 130 -7.02 30.82 -12.98
CA THR A 130 -6.89 29.69 -13.90
C THR A 130 -6.53 30.18 -15.31
N ALA A 131 -5.53 29.55 -15.93
CA ALA A 131 -5.18 29.76 -17.33
C ALA A 131 -5.98 28.82 -18.27
N PRO A 132 -6.36 29.27 -19.48
CA PRO A 132 -7.11 28.48 -20.43
C PRO A 132 -6.17 27.70 -21.35
N PHE A 133 -5.97 26.41 -21.08
CA PHE A 133 -5.31 25.51 -22.03
C PHE A 133 -6.30 24.42 -22.43
N GLY A 134 -6.77 24.53 -23.67
CA GLY A 134 -7.62 23.54 -24.31
C GLY A 134 -6.86 22.24 -24.55
N LEU A 135 -7.52 21.14 -24.18
CA LEU A 135 -7.11 19.78 -24.50
C LEU A 135 -7.27 19.56 -26.00
N GLY A 136 -6.15 19.39 -26.71
CA GLY A 136 -6.13 18.73 -28.02
C GLY A 136 -6.14 17.22 -27.80
N GLU A 137 -7.06 16.53 -28.46
CA GLU A 137 -7.25 15.08 -28.44
C GLU A 137 -5.96 14.33 -28.84
N LEU A 138 -5.59 13.33 -28.04
CA LEU A 138 -4.39 12.52 -28.19
C LEU A 138 -4.67 11.16 -28.87
N ASP A 139 -5.80 11.04 -29.58
CA ASP A 139 -6.27 9.77 -30.17
C ASP A 139 -5.67 9.46 -31.56
N ASP A 140 -4.90 10.36 -32.17
CA ASP A 140 -4.43 10.21 -33.57
C ASP A 140 -3.02 9.63 -33.77
N PHE A 141 -2.34 9.14 -32.72
CA PHE A 141 -0.93 8.71 -32.85
C PHE A 141 -0.65 7.20 -32.77
N VAL A 142 -1.68 6.33 -32.82
CA VAL A 142 -1.50 4.85 -32.73
C VAL A 142 -2.14 4.06 -33.88
N ALA A 143 -2.52 4.72 -34.98
CA ALA A 143 -3.10 4.03 -36.15
C ALA A 143 -2.24 4.18 -37.40
N ASP A 144 -1.00 3.70 -37.39
CA ASP A 144 -0.30 3.44 -38.67
C ASP A 144 0.83 2.41 -38.52
N SER A 145 0.49 1.11 -38.63
CA SER A 145 1.42 0.01 -38.96
C SER A 145 0.64 -1.30 -39.17
N ALA A 146 -0.25 -1.33 -40.16
CA ALA A 146 -0.79 -2.59 -40.68
C ALA A 146 -1.23 -2.43 -42.14
N ASN A 147 -0.29 -2.47 -43.06
CA ASN A 147 -0.58 -2.82 -44.45
C ASN A 147 0.50 -3.77 -44.97
N GLY A 148 0.13 -5.05 -45.02
CA GLY A 148 0.96 -6.15 -45.51
C GLY A 148 0.07 -7.32 -45.88
N SER A 149 -0.72 -7.14 -46.94
CA SER A 149 -1.53 -8.16 -47.60
C SER A 149 -0.63 -9.20 -48.27
N LEU A 150 -0.64 -10.44 -47.78
CA LEU A 150 -0.34 -11.66 -48.55
C LEU A 150 -1.16 -12.82 -47.98
N ASP A 151 -2.19 -13.25 -48.70
CA ASP A 151 -2.77 -14.60 -48.55
C ASP A 151 -1.69 -15.65 -48.87
N PRO A 152 -1.62 -16.77 -48.12
CA PRO A 152 -2.17 -17.99 -48.73
C PRO A 152 -2.73 -19.08 -47.77
N ALA A 153 -3.63 -19.85 -48.39
CA ALA A 153 -3.99 -21.27 -48.19
C ALA A 153 -4.91 -21.67 -47.00
N PRO A 154 -5.99 -22.44 -47.29
CA PRO A 154 -6.90 -22.94 -46.27
C PRO A 154 -6.25 -24.12 -45.55
N MET A 155 -5.63 -23.86 -44.40
CA MET A 155 -5.37 -24.92 -43.43
C MET A 155 -6.72 -25.31 -42.81
N THR A 156 -7.20 -26.49 -43.17
CA THR A 156 -8.20 -27.24 -42.41
C THR A 156 -7.67 -27.41 -40.99
N PHE A 157 -8.05 -26.49 -40.10
CA PHE A 157 -7.99 -26.72 -38.68
C PHE A 157 -9.06 -27.75 -38.37
N GLU A 158 -8.64 -28.94 -37.94
CA GLU A 158 -9.50 -29.79 -37.13
C GLU A 158 -10.08 -28.92 -36.02
N PRO A 159 -11.38 -29.00 -35.72
CA PRO A 159 -11.96 -28.27 -34.60
C PRO A 159 -11.22 -28.76 -33.37
N LEU A 160 -10.32 -27.94 -32.84
CA LEU A 160 -9.81 -28.10 -31.50
C LEU A 160 -11.03 -28.24 -30.62
N GLU A 161 -11.22 -29.46 -30.09
CA GLU A 161 -12.21 -29.78 -29.07
C GLU A 161 -12.37 -28.58 -28.18
N GLU A 162 -13.60 -28.08 -28.12
CA GLU A 162 -14.09 -26.99 -27.30
C GLU A 162 -13.54 -27.12 -25.88
N ILE A 163 -12.35 -26.53 -25.66
CA ILE A 163 -11.59 -26.68 -24.43
C ILE A 163 -12.35 -25.90 -23.37
N ALA A 164 -12.96 -26.64 -22.44
CA ALA A 164 -13.41 -26.22 -21.11
C ALA A 164 -13.37 -24.70 -20.91
N ASP A 165 -14.55 -24.10 -21.12
CA ASP A 165 -14.94 -22.74 -20.78
C ASP A 165 -13.77 -21.89 -20.23
N VAL A 166 -13.16 -21.11 -21.12
CA VAL A 166 -12.12 -20.12 -20.80
C VAL A 166 -12.82 -18.92 -20.13
N SER A 167 -13.53 -19.19 -19.06
CA SER A 167 -14.27 -18.20 -18.30
C SER A 167 -13.31 -17.59 -17.28
N GLU A 168 -13.27 -16.27 -17.31
CA GLU A 168 -12.71 -15.49 -16.24
C GLU A 168 -13.36 -15.93 -14.92
N PRO A 169 -12.59 -16.11 -13.83
CA PRO A 169 -13.15 -16.66 -12.60
C PRO A 169 -14.27 -15.74 -12.10
N GLU A 170 -15.35 -16.32 -11.58
CA GLU A 170 -16.46 -15.55 -11.04
C GLU A 170 -15.99 -14.66 -9.87
N PRO A 171 -16.33 -13.36 -9.86
CA PRO A 171 -16.04 -12.50 -8.73
C PRO A 171 -16.81 -12.99 -7.48
N GLY A 172 -16.19 -12.85 -6.30
CA GLY A 172 -16.82 -13.21 -5.02
C GLY A 172 -16.80 -14.70 -4.65
N GLN A 173 -16.38 -15.60 -5.55
CA GLN A 173 -16.20 -17.03 -5.23
C GLN A 173 -14.74 -17.43 -5.11
N ARG A 174 -14.45 -18.34 -4.18
CA ARG A 174 -13.15 -19.00 -4.04
C ARG A 174 -13.32 -20.48 -3.77
N TYR A 175 -12.30 -21.24 -4.12
CA TYR A 175 -12.25 -22.69 -3.97
C TYR A 175 -11.04 -23.02 -3.10
N VAL A 176 -11.30 -23.55 -1.91
CA VAL A 176 -10.27 -23.81 -0.89
C VAL A 176 -9.80 -25.25 -0.96
N VAL A 177 -8.47 -25.40 -0.92
CA VAL A 177 -7.76 -26.67 -0.86
C VAL A 177 -6.84 -26.64 0.36
N THR A 178 -7.05 -27.52 1.32
CA THR A 178 -6.28 -27.57 2.58
C THR A 178 -5.26 -28.71 2.55
N LEU A 179 -4.00 -28.36 2.82
CA LEU A 179 -2.87 -29.30 2.86
C LEU A 179 -2.38 -29.53 4.29
N ALA A 180 -1.94 -30.76 4.57
CA ALA A 180 -1.31 -31.14 5.84
C ALA A 180 0.12 -30.60 5.99
N GLN A 181 0.79 -30.33 4.86
CA GLN A 181 2.20 -29.93 4.82
C GLN A 181 2.37 -28.48 4.35
N LYS A 182 3.50 -27.88 4.75
CA LYS A 182 3.85 -26.50 4.38
C LYS A 182 4.33 -26.33 2.93
N THR A 183 4.49 -27.42 2.18
CA THR A 183 4.98 -27.38 0.79
C THR A 183 3.90 -27.86 -0.16
N ALA A 184 3.63 -27.07 -1.19
CA ALA A 184 2.66 -27.39 -2.23
C ALA A 184 3.30 -27.40 -3.62
N VAL A 185 2.87 -28.34 -4.46
CA VAL A 185 3.26 -28.43 -5.87
C VAL A 185 2.26 -27.63 -6.72
N LEU A 186 2.76 -26.62 -7.43
CA LEU A 186 1.95 -25.75 -8.28
C LEU A 186 1.98 -26.23 -9.75
N PRO A 187 0.84 -26.58 -10.36
CA PRO A 187 0.78 -26.97 -11.77
C PRO A 187 1.22 -25.82 -12.69
N SER A 188 2.34 -25.97 -13.41
CA SER A 188 2.97 -24.84 -14.14
C SER A 188 2.51 -24.65 -15.58
N GLU A 189 1.77 -25.61 -16.15
CA GLU A 189 1.41 -25.57 -17.58
C GLU A 189 0.30 -24.57 -17.91
N ARG A 190 -0.62 -24.35 -16.96
CA ARG A 190 -1.84 -23.57 -17.16
C ARG A 190 -1.83 -22.32 -16.29
N CYS A 191 -2.47 -21.27 -16.79
CA CYS A 191 -2.62 -20.02 -16.05
C CYS A 191 -3.54 -20.25 -14.84
N ALA A 192 -3.08 -19.90 -13.65
CA ALA A 192 -3.87 -20.04 -12.43
C ALA A 192 -5.14 -19.18 -12.43
N HIS A 193 -5.13 -18.08 -13.17
CA HIS A 193 -6.27 -17.17 -13.25
C HIS A 193 -7.35 -17.61 -14.25
N CYS A 194 -6.98 -17.89 -15.51
CA CYS A 194 -7.93 -18.12 -16.61
C CYS A 194 -7.75 -19.46 -17.34
N LEU A 195 -6.95 -20.39 -16.79
CA LEU A 195 -6.64 -21.72 -17.35
C LEU A 195 -5.95 -21.77 -18.73
N ARG A 196 -5.74 -20.62 -19.38
CA ARG A 196 -5.06 -20.54 -20.68
C ARG A 196 -3.64 -21.10 -20.63
N ARG A 197 -3.23 -21.69 -21.75
CA ARG A 197 -1.86 -22.14 -22.03
C ARG A 197 -1.22 -21.23 -23.10
N PRO A 198 0.10 -21.05 -23.08
CA PRO A 198 1.04 -21.42 -22.01
C PRO A 198 1.01 -20.42 -20.84
N ALA A 199 1.52 -20.83 -19.67
CA ALA A 199 1.69 -19.97 -18.50
C ALA A 199 3.17 -19.71 -18.14
N PRO A 200 3.92 -19.00 -19.00
CA PRO A 200 5.38 -18.86 -18.86
C PRO A 200 5.78 -17.89 -17.75
N ARG A 201 4.86 -17.05 -17.25
CA ARG A 201 5.15 -16.01 -16.25
C ARG A 201 4.74 -16.50 -14.87
N LYS A 202 5.38 -15.95 -13.83
CA LYS A 202 5.12 -16.32 -12.44
C LYS A 202 4.83 -15.06 -11.62
N LEU A 203 3.73 -15.07 -10.89
CA LEU A 203 3.38 -14.06 -9.90
C LEU A 203 3.79 -14.56 -8.52
N LEU A 204 4.58 -13.78 -7.79
CA LEU A 204 4.92 -14.10 -6.40
C LEU A 204 3.77 -13.67 -5.50
N VAL A 205 3.18 -14.63 -4.79
CA VAL A 205 2.16 -14.41 -3.77
C VAL A 205 2.80 -14.70 -2.42
N HIS A 206 2.96 -13.66 -1.61
CA HIS A 206 3.59 -13.76 -0.30
C HIS A 206 2.68 -14.48 0.71
N HIS A 207 3.31 -15.24 1.61
CA HIS A 207 2.65 -15.94 2.69
C HIS A 207 3.29 -15.54 4.02
N GLY A 208 2.51 -14.86 4.88
CA GLY A 208 2.98 -14.36 6.16
C GLY A 208 3.80 -13.06 6.08
N PRO A 209 4.46 -12.65 7.17
CA PRO A 209 5.19 -11.38 7.27
C PRO A 209 6.55 -11.41 6.57
N ASP A 210 7.09 -12.60 6.24
CA ASP A 210 8.38 -12.72 5.56
C ASP A 210 8.20 -12.55 4.03
N PRO A 211 8.76 -11.47 3.43
CA PRO A 211 8.65 -11.24 2.00
C PRO A 211 9.37 -12.30 1.15
N ASN A 212 10.29 -13.09 1.72
CA ASN A 212 11.01 -14.14 1.00
C ASN A 212 10.24 -15.46 0.93
N HIS A 213 9.23 -15.64 1.78
CA HIS A 213 8.37 -16.81 1.76
C HIS A 213 7.13 -16.54 0.91
N GLY A 214 7.09 -17.14 -0.28
CA GLY A 214 5.97 -16.95 -1.20
C GLY A 214 5.87 -18.01 -2.28
N TYR A 215 4.67 -18.12 -2.85
CA TYR A 215 4.33 -19.08 -3.88
C TYR A 215 4.37 -18.42 -5.25
N ARG A 216 5.02 -19.07 -6.22
CA ARG A 216 5.16 -18.57 -7.58
C ARG A 216 4.03 -19.11 -8.46
N VAL A 217 2.93 -18.37 -8.51
CA VAL A 217 1.71 -18.72 -9.22
C VAL A 217 1.88 -18.53 -10.74
N PRO A 218 1.66 -19.55 -11.57
CA PRO A 218 1.84 -19.44 -13.02
C PRO A 218 0.71 -18.63 -13.66
N LEU A 219 1.08 -17.68 -14.52
CA LEU A 219 0.15 -16.83 -15.27
C LEU A 219 0.49 -16.85 -16.76
N CYS A 220 -0.55 -16.77 -17.60
CA CYS A 220 -0.39 -16.45 -19.02
C CYS A 220 0.08 -15.00 -19.19
N GLN A 221 0.55 -14.66 -20.40
CA GLN A 221 1.10 -13.33 -20.69
C GLN A 221 0.08 -12.20 -20.47
N SER A 222 -1.19 -12.40 -20.83
CA SER A 222 -2.23 -11.38 -20.66
C SER A 222 -2.57 -11.13 -19.19
N CYS A 223 -2.80 -12.19 -18.40
CA CYS A 223 -3.04 -12.06 -16.96
C CYS A 223 -1.83 -11.49 -16.22
N HIS A 224 -0.60 -11.86 -16.62
CA HIS A 224 0.60 -11.24 -16.03
C HIS A 224 0.66 -9.74 -16.35
N LYS A 225 0.35 -9.33 -17.59
CA LYS A 225 0.30 -7.91 -17.98
C LYS A 225 -0.70 -7.15 -17.11
N ARG A 226 -1.91 -7.70 -16.92
CA ARG A 226 -2.96 -7.16 -16.03
C ARG A 226 -2.48 -7.09 -14.57
N ALA A 227 -1.88 -8.15 -14.04
CA ALA A 227 -1.34 -8.16 -12.68
C ALA A 227 -0.18 -7.17 -12.45
N SER A 228 0.54 -6.80 -13.52
CA SER A 228 1.61 -5.81 -13.47
C SER A 228 1.18 -4.39 -13.88
N ALA A 229 -0.06 -4.23 -14.33
CA ALA A 229 -0.57 -2.94 -14.76
C ALA A 229 -0.60 -1.96 -13.58
N ARG A 230 -0.34 -0.70 -13.90
CA ARG A 230 -0.46 0.40 -12.94
C ARG A 230 -1.83 1.00 -13.10
N SER A 231 -2.39 1.54 -12.01
CA SER A 231 -3.61 2.34 -12.14
C SER A 231 -3.32 3.59 -12.97
N GLU A 232 -4.34 4.12 -13.64
CA GLU A 232 -4.24 5.37 -14.37
C GLU A 232 -3.78 6.51 -13.44
N GLU A 233 -4.31 6.55 -12.22
CA GLU A 233 -3.86 7.46 -11.16
C GLU A 233 -2.37 7.35 -10.85
N GLN A 234 -1.81 6.13 -10.77
CA GLN A 234 -0.36 5.94 -10.58
C GLN A 234 0.46 6.45 -11.76
N VAL A 235 -0.03 6.26 -12.99
CA VAL A 235 0.62 6.73 -14.21
C VAL A 235 0.62 8.26 -14.23
N THR A 236 -0.54 8.88 -13.98
CA THR A 236 -0.71 10.33 -13.92
C THR A 236 0.10 10.96 -12.79
N ALA A 237 0.08 10.38 -11.58
CA ALA A 237 0.88 10.85 -10.46
C ALA A 237 2.39 10.77 -10.74
N LYS A 238 2.85 9.71 -11.42
CA LYS A 238 4.25 9.59 -11.84
C LYS A 238 4.62 10.65 -12.88
N LEU A 239 3.74 10.92 -13.86
CA LEU A 239 3.96 11.96 -14.85
C LEU A 239 4.05 13.34 -14.19
N ILE A 240 3.10 13.66 -13.30
CA ILE A 240 3.10 14.91 -12.52
C ILE A 240 4.39 15.02 -11.70
N ALA A 241 4.82 13.94 -11.03
CA ALA A 241 6.05 13.93 -10.25
C ALA A 241 7.28 14.33 -11.09
N HIS A 242 7.41 13.78 -12.30
CA HIS A 242 8.51 14.13 -13.20
C HIS A 242 8.40 15.57 -13.73
N LEU A 243 7.21 16.02 -14.12
CA LEU A 243 6.99 17.38 -14.60
C LEU A 243 7.30 18.42 -13.51
N SER A 244 6.82 18.20 -12.28
CA SER A 244 7.13 19.06 -11.14
C SER A 244 8.63 19.08 -10.84
N ALA A 245 9.31 17.92 -10.89
CA ALA A 245 10.75 17.84 -10.67
C ALA A 245 11.55 18.60 -11.75
N VAL A 246 11.16 18.49 -13.03
CA VAL A 246 11.79 19.24 -14.12
C VAL A 246 11.57 20.74 -13.94
N LEU A 247 10.36 21.16 -13.54
CA LEU A 247 10.04 22.57 -13.31
C LEU A 247 10.87 23.15 -12.15
N ILE A 248 11.00 22.44 -11.03
CA ILE A 248 11.83 22.85 -9.90
C ILE A 248 13.30 22.95 -10.31
N ALA A 249 13.83 21.96 -11.03
CA ALA A 249 15.19 22.00 -11.55
C ALA A 249 15.43 23.21 -12.46
N GLY A 250 14.49 23.50 -13.38
CA GLY A 250 14.54 24.66 -14.25
C GLY A 250 14.55 25.98 -13.49
N LEU A 251 13.68 26.13 -12.49
CA LEU A 251 13.63 27.32 -11.64
C LEU A 251 14.93 27.54 -10.86
N LEU A 252 15.55 26.48 -10.35
CA LEU A 252 16.84 26.59 -9.66
C LEU A 252 17.97 27.05 -10.60
N VAL A 253 18.01 26.52 -11.82
CA VAL A 253 19.01 26.93 -12.82
C VAL A 253 18.79 28.39 -13.25
N VAL A 254 17.54 28.77 -13.55
CA VAL A 254 17.19 30.17 -13.90
C VAL A 254 17.50 31.11 -12.74
N GLY A 255 17.19 30.72 -11.50
CA GLY A 255 17.51 31.50 -10.30
C GLY A 255 19.02 31.70 -10.11
N ALA A 256 19.83 30.67 -10.33
CA ALA A 256 21.29 30.78 -10.25
C ALA A 256 21.87 31.73 -11.32
N LEU A 257 21.35 31.67 -12.55
CA LEU A 257 21.72 32.59 -13.62
C LEU A 257 21.32 34.03 -13.27
N ALA A 258 20.09 34.25 -12.80
CA ALA A 258 19.58 35.56 -12.43
C ALA A 258 20.34 36.17 -11.23
N ALA A 259 20.80 35.33 -10.30
CA ALA A 259 21.63 35.75 -9.17
C ALA A 259 23.10 36.04 -9.54
N GLY A 260 23.49 35.83 -10.81
CA GLY A 260 24.86 36.00 -11.27
C GLY A 260 25.83 34.98 -10.69
N TRP A 261 25.35 33.81 -10.26
CA TRP A 261 26.22 32.72 -9.79
C TRP A 261 26.95 32.02 -10.93
N VAL A 262 26.44 32.18 -12.14
CA VAL A 262 27.00 31.69 -13.39
C VAL A 262 27.17 32.87 -14.33
N ASP A 263 28.38 33.06 -14.85
CA ASP A 263 28.64 34.02 -15.91
C ASP A 263 28.33 33.38 -17.27
N ILE A 264 27.33 33.92 -17.97
CA ILE A 264 26.92 33.42 -19.29
C ILE A 264 27.95 33.82 -20.37
N THR A 265 28.74 34.87 -20.12
CA THR A 265 29.69 35.40 -21.09
C THR A 265 30.98 34.58 -21.19
N ASP A 266 31.35 33.88 -20.11
CA ASP A 266 32.50 32.99 -20.04
C ASP A 266 32.16 31.73 -19.23
N ILE A 267 31.45 30.79 -19.86
CA ILE A 267 31.01 29.55 -19.20
C ILE A 267 32.24 28.67 -18.94
N GLY A 268 32.71 28.69 -17.70
CA GLY A 268 33.79 27.85 -17.24
C GLY A 268 33.33 26.45 -16.83
N ALA A 269 34.30 25.56 -16.58
CA ALA A 269 34.03 24.23 -16.04
C ALA A 269 33.30 24.26 -14.69
N ARG A 270 33.56 25.30 -13.87
CA ARG A 270 32.86 25.53 -12.59
C ARG A 270 31.38 25.78 -12.80
N ASP A 271 31.02 26.60 -13.78
CA ASP A 271 29.63 26.97 -14.04
C ASP A 271 28.82 25.78 -14.58
N LEU A 272 29.44 24.99 -15.48
CA LEU A 272 28.85 23.73 -15.93
C LEU A 272 28.62 22.76 -14.77
N LEU A 273 29.59 22.65 -13.85
CA LEU A 273 29.44 21.80 -12.67
C LEU A 273 28.29 22.29 -11.78
N LEU A 274 28.17 23.60 -11.58
CA LEU A 274 27.10 24.21 -10.78
C LEU A 274 25.72 23.95 -11.41
N ILE A 275 25.57 24.20 -12.72
CA ILE A 275 24.32 23.94 -13.44
C ILE A 275 23.96 22.45 -13.36
N ALA A 276 24.94 21.56 -13.56
CA ALA A 276 24.72 20.13 -13.47
C ALA A 276 24.29 19.70 -12.07
N THR A 277 24.92 20.22 -11.01
CA THR A 277 24.54 19.90 -9.62
C THR A 277 23.16 20.45 -9.27
N LEU A 278 22.84 21.68 -9.65
CA LEU A 278 21.51 22.26 -9.45
C LEU A 278 20.43 21.49 -10.21
N GLY A 279 20.69 21.10 -11.46
CA GLY A 279 19.77 20.28 -12.25
C GLY A 279 19.55 18.91 -11.62
N LEU A 280 20.63 18.23 -11.21
CA LEU A 280 20.56 16.88 -10.65
C LEU A 280 19.91 16.87 -9.26
N ALA A 281 20.24 17.83 -8.39
CA ALA A 281 19.61 17.98 -7.08
C ALA A 281 18.15 18.44 -7.21
N GLY A 282 17.90 19.43 -8.07
CA GLY A 282 16.59 20.01 -8.33
C GLY A 282 15.60 19.04 -8.95
N TYR A 283 16.07 18.10 -9.77
CA TYR A 283 15.23 17.05 -10.33
C TYR A 283 15.19 15.81 -9.42
N GLY A 284 16.36 15.35 -8.96
CA GLY A 284 16.50 14.08 -8.26
C GLY A 284 15.75 14.06 -6.94
N LEU A 285 15.87 15.11 -6.12
CA LEU A 285 15.24 15.15 -4.80
C LEU A 285 13.70 15.16 -4.91
N PRO A 286 13.07 16.07 -5.68
CA PRO A 286 11.60 16.05 -5.81
C PRO A 286 11.09 14.79 -6.51
N ALA A 287 11.79 14.29 -7.55
CA ALA A 287 11.37 13.08 -8.24
C ALA A 287 11.34 11.88 -7.29
N VAL A 288 12.39 11.66 -6.49
CA VAL A 288 12.43 10.54 -5.53
C VAL A 288 11.32 10.66 -4.48
N LEU A 289 11.10 11.85 -3.92
CA LEU A 289 10.06 12.09 -2.92
C LEU A 289 8.65 11.88 -3.47
N LEU A 290 8.36 12.44 -4.64
CA LEU A 290 7.03 12.36 -5.27
C LEU A 290 6.75 10.96 -5.82
N LEU A 291 7.74 10.30 -6.44
CA LEU A 291 7.61 8.91 -6.91
C LEU A 291 7.39 7.95 -5.74
N GLY A 292 8.09 8.16 -4.62
CA GLY A 292 7.89 7.41 -3.39
C GLY A 292 6.44 7.46 -2.91
N ARG A 293 5.79 8.63 -3.00
CA ARG A 293 4.36 8.78 -2.68
C ARG A 293 3.45 8.11 -3.71
N SER A 294 3.74 8.26 -5.01
CA SER A 294 2.94 7.64 -6.09
C SER A 294 2.88 6.11 -5.99
N SER A 295 3.94 5.48 -5.47
CA SER A 295 4.01 4.02 -5.28
C SER A 295 3.02 3.49 -4.22
N ARG A 296 2.49 4.37 -3.36
CA ARG A 296 1.52 4.03 -2.31
C ARG A 296 0.07 4.05 -2.81
N LEU A 297 -0.17 4.54 -4.02
CA LEU A 297 -1.52 4.55 -4.58
C LEU A 297 -2.01 3.11 -4.78
N PRO A 298 -3.30 2.85 -4.55
CA PRO A 298 -3.84 1.51 -4.71
C PRO A 298 -3.72 1.03 -6.17
N PRO A 299 -3.49 -0.27 -6.40
CA PRO A 299 -3.59 -0.83 -7.74
C PRO A 299 -5.04 -0.77 -8.24
N SER A 300 -5.21 -0.75 -9.55
CA SER A 300 -6.54 -0.82 -10.18
C SER A 300 -7.29 -2.08 -9.76
N GLU A 301 -8.63 -2.04 -9.83
CA GLU A 301 -9.48 -3.17 -9.47
C GLU A 301 -9.13 -4.43 -10.26
N ASP A 302 -8.92 -4.30 -11.57
CA ASP A 302 -8.47 -5.39 -12.44
C ASP A 302 -7.15 -6.02 -11.97
N THR A 303 -6.16 -5.16 -11.65
CA THR A 303 -4.86 -5.60 -11.14
C THR A 303 -5.02 -6.35 -9.82
N ARG A 304 -5.84 -5.81 -8.91
CA ARG A 304 -6.13 -6.40 -7.61
C ARG A 304 -6.84 -7.75 -7.78
N PHE A 305 -7.78 -7.82 -8.71
CA PHE A 305 -8.53 -9.02 -9.04
C PHE A 305 -7.59 -10.14 -9.48
N VAL A 306 -6.71 -9.89 -10.46
CA VAL A 306 -5.73 -10.90 -10.91
C VAL A 306 -4.70 -11.22 -9.82
N ARG A 307 -4.19 -10.23 -9.07
CA ARG A 307 -3.23 -10.49 -7.98
C ARG A 307 -3.81 -11.35 -6.86
N SER A 308 -5.12 -11.25 -6.63
CA SER A 308 -5.84 -12.02 -5.63
C SER A 308 -6.25 -13.43 -6.10
N THR A 309 -5.75 -13.89 -7.26
CA THR A 309 -6.01 -15.25 -7.81
C THR A 309 -5.76 -16.34 -6.78
N LEU A 310 -4.71 -16.18 -5.96
CA LEU A 310 -4.39 -17.03 -4.84
C LEU A 310 -4.48 -16.23 -3.54
N ARG A 311 -5.20 -16.78 -2.55
CA ARG A 311 -5.06 -16.41 -1.13
C ARG A 311 -4.58 -17.62 -0.35
N ILE A 312 -3.82 -17.37 0.69
CA ILE A 312 -3.28 -18.43 1.54
C ILE A 312 -3.57 -18.02 2.97
N TRP A 313 -4.11 -18.96 3.74
CA TRP A 313 -4.38 -18.81 5.16
C TRP A 313 -3.59 -19.86 5.93
N GLU A 314 -2.94 -19.44 7.02
CA GLU A 314 -2.24 -20.33 7.94
C GLU A 314 -3.09 -20.43 9.21
N ASN A 315 -3.84 -21.52 9.32
CA ASN A 315 -4.52 -21.91 10.56
C ASN A 315 -3.80 -23.15 11.12
N GLU A 316 -4.53 -24.15 11.63
CA GLU A 316 -3.97 -25.46 11.98
C GLU A 316 -3.39 -26.22 10.76
N ALA A 317 -3.84 -25.84 9.56
CA ALA A 317 -3.39 -26.35 8.28
C ALA A 317 -3.23 -25.22 7.26
N LEU A 318 -2.47 -25.49 6.18
CA LEU A 318 -2.22 -24.53 5.12
C LEU A 318 -3.35 -24.58 4.09
N ALA A 319 -4.18 -23.53 4.04
CA ALA A 319 -5.32 -23.45 3.14
C ALA A 319 -5.01 -22.55 1.93
N PHE A 320 -5.24 -23.06 0.73
CA PHE A 320 -5.04 -22.34 -0.53
C PHE A 320 -6.40 -22.03 -1.17
N GLY A 321 -6.75 -20.76 -1.25
CA GLY A 321 -7.97 -20.27 -1.86
C GLY A 321 -7.75 -19.76 -3.28
N TRP A 322 -8.22 -20.54 -4.25
CA TRP A 322 -8.13 -20.24 -5.67
C TRP A 322 -9.40 -19.55 -6.17
N ARG A 323 -9.28 -18.52 -7.00
CA ARG A 323 -10.45 -17.94 -7.69
C ARG A 323 -10.99 -18.83 -8.80
N ASN A 324 -10.11 -19.50 -9.54
CA ASN A 324 -10.50 -20.35 -10.66
C ASN A 324 -10.72 -21.79 -10.18
N ARG A 325 -11.94 -22.29 -10.31
CA ARG A 325 -12.32 -23.66 -9.93
C ARG A 325 -11.47 -24.72 -10.60
N GLY A 326 -11.33 -24.66 -11.93
CA GLY A 326 -10.59 -25.67 -12.67
C GLY A 326 -9.11 -25.70 -12.27
N TYR A 327 -8.53 -24.55 -11.91
CA TYR A 327 -7.16 -24.53 -11.41
C TYR A 327 -7.06 -25.11 -10.00
N ALA A 328 -8.05 -24.86 -9.15
CA ALA A 328 -8.15 -25.48 -7.83
C ALA A 328 -8.23 -27.02 -7.93
N GLU A 329 -8.97 -27.55 -8.90
CA GLU A 329 -9.07 -29.00 -9.18
C GLU A 329 -7.74 -29.59 -9.69
N LEU A 330 -7.01 -28.85 -10.54
CA LEU A 330 -5.66 -29.24 -10.97
C LEU A 330 -4.67 -29.23 -9.80
N PHE A 331 -4.74 -28.21 -8.95
CA PHE A 331 -3.93 -28.10 -7.76
C PHE A 331 -4.23 -29.23 -6.76
N LEU A 332 -5.51 -29.54 -6.55
CA LEU A 332 -5.97 -30.68 -5.76
C LEU A 332 -5.39 -32.00 -6.30
N THR A 333 -5.45 -32.21 -7.61
CA THR A 333 -4.94 -33.41 -8.27
C THR A 333 -3.42 -33.55 -8.09
N ALA A 334 -2.68 -32.45 -8.23
CA ALA A 334 -1.23 -32.44 -8.08
C ALA A 334 -0.75 -32.65 -6.63
N ASN A 335 -1.60 -32.41 -5.64
CA ASN A 335 -1.27 -32.50 -4.21
C ASN A 335 -2.12 -33.54 -3.47
N ARG A 336 -2.71 -34.51 -4.19
CA ARG A 336 -3.69 -35.46 -3.65
C ARG A 336 -3.23 -36.19 -2.39
N ASP A 337 -1.95 -36.55 -2.33
CA ASP A 337 -1.36 -37.29 -1.20
C ASP A 337 -1.14 -36.43 0.06
N LEU A 338 -1.26 -35.10 -0.06
CA LEU A 338 -1.03 -34.12 1.01
C LEU A 338 -2.32 -33.51 1.56
N MET A 339 -3.48 -33.95 1.07
CA MET A 339 -4.78 -33.34 1.35
C MET A 339 -5.35 -33.73 2.70
N LEU A 340 -5.95 -32.76 3.40
CA LEU A 340 -6.75 -32.99 4.61
C LEU A 340 -8.27 -33.01 4.35
N GLY A 341 -8.72 -32.60 3.16
CA GLY A 341 -10.14 -32.43 2.87
C GLY A 341 -10.49 -32.46 1.38
N LYS A 342 -11.75 -32.16 1.07
CA LYS A 342 -12.25 -31.99 -0.31
C LYS A 342 -12.18 -30.52 -0.73
N LEU A 343 -12.34 -30.25 -2.02
CA LEU A 343 -12.48 -28.90 -2.54
C LEU A 343 -13.75 -28.25 -1.96
N MET A 344 -13.60 -27.12 -1.26
CA MET A 344 -14.73 -26.41 -0.65
C MET A 344 -14.93 -25.06 -1.32
N PRO A 345 -16.12 -24.77 -1.89
CA PRO A 345 -16.45 -23.42 -2.34
C PRO A 345 -16.72 -22.53 -1.13
N ILE A 346 -16.12 -21.34 -1.11
CA ILE A 346 -16.38 -20.31 -0.10
C ILE A 346 -16.73 -19.00 -0.82
N THR A 347 -17.60 -18.21 -0.20
CA THR A 347 -17.82 -16.82 -0.57
C THR A 347 -16.69 -15.95 -0.02
N GLU A 348 -16.30 -14.91 -0.74
CA GLU A 348 -15.16 -14.06 -0.40
C GLU A 348 -15.31 -13.31 0.94
N ASP A 349 -16.55 -13.22 1.45
CA ASP A 349 -16.93 -12.65 2.75
C ASP A 349 -16.91 -13.65 3.92
N ASP A 350 -16.67 -14.94 3.66
CA ASP A 350 -16.52 -15.96 4.70
C ASP A 350 -15.03 -16.24 4.94
N PRO A 351 -14.37 -15.56 5.90
CA PRO A 351 -12.95 -15.76 6.17
C PRO A 351 -12.65 -17.11 6.82
N GLN A 352 -13.65 -17.87 7.27
CA GLN A 352 -13.45 -19.06 8.08
C GLN A 352 -14.01 -20.36 7.51
N GLY A 353 -14.91 -20.31 6.51
CA GLY A 353 -15.43 -21.53 5.88
C GLY A 353 -15.91 -22.51 6.95
N SER A 354 -17.00 -22.13 7.62
CA SER A 354 -17.71 -22.84 8.71
C SER A 354 -17.43 -24.33 8.89
#